data_AF-A0A0A8KXW3-F1
#
_entry.id   AF-A0A0A8KXW3-F1
#
_cell.length_a   1.000
_cell.length_b   1.000
_cell.length_c   1.000
_cell.angle_alpha   90.00
_cell.angle_beta   90.00
_cell.angle_gamma   90.00
#
_symmetry.space_group_name_H-M   'P 1'
#
loop_
_entity.id
_entity.type
_entity.pdbx_description
1 polymer ?
#
loop_
_entity_poly.entity_id
_entity_poly.type
_entity_poly.pdbx_seq_one_letter_code
_entity_poly.pdbx_strand_id
1 'polypeptide(L)'
;MEKRIKITINGETTEVEKGTSILEAARLSGVIIPTLCYHKDLCVAGNCRVCVIEIAGQKRLAAACSTPCEDGMEVLTNTLKVRNSRKHIIELLLSEHNAECTSCYRNGNCELQKLASDYKIMTQDFIDLIPFKNYTIDNFLPSIIKDDSKCIRCQRCVRTCSELQSVNALTMSYKGEHARVTTFFEKSMNDVVLPMATSCSPGWIKFIEHLYPDFLNHLSSCKSPQQMFGALVKTYYAKAKKIDPSKIVSVSVMPCTAKKFEAARPEMRDSGYRDVDYVLTTRELAIMIKQAGIDFLKLPDMHFDRLMGESTGAGVIFGATGGVMEAALRTAYELVTGREVPFENLNIAPVRGMEGVKEASIVIENPLKEWSFLEGVQLKCAVAHGLANAKLVMDELKTGQSKYHFIEFMACPSGCLGGGGQPIPTNPEIREKRAKAIYAEDYGMPIRKSHQLLHTKYTKRTSF
;
A
#
# COMPACT_ATOMS: atom_id res chain seq x y z
N MET A 1 20.46 -30.74 -27.00
CA MET A 1 20.38 -29.94 -28.23
C MET A 1 19.03 -29.27 -28.26
N GLU A 2 19.00 -27.93 -28.18
CA GLU A 2 17.76 -27.18 -28.33
C GLU A 2 17.22 -27.39 -29.75
N LYS A 3 15.94 -27.74 -29.85
CA LYS A 3 15.29 -28.02 -31.13
C LYS A 3 15.10 -26.69 -31.88
N ARG A 4 15.80 -26.50 -33.00
CA ARG A 4 15.54 -25.36 -33.90
C ARG A 4 14.22 -25.58 -34.63
N ILE A 5 13.50 -24.47 -34.83
CA ILE A 5 12.20 -24.43 -35.51
C ILE A 5 12.26 -23.45 -36.67
N LYS A 6 11.50 -23.74 -37.73
CA LYS A 6 11.42 -22.90 -38.93
C LYS A 6 10.17 -22.05 -38.88
N ILE A 7 10.33 -20.75 -39.10
CA ILE A 7 9.23 -19.81 -39.24
C ILE A 7 9.39 -19.00 -40.53
N THR A 8 8.29 -18.51 -41.08
CA THR A 8 8.28 -17.65 -42.26
C THR A 8 7.75 -16.27 -41.88
N ILE A 9 8.54 -15.22 -42.05
CA ILE A 9 8.16 -13.83 -41.77
C ILE A 9 8.13 -13.06 -43.08
N ASN A 10 6.96 -12.54 -43.47
CA ASN A 10 6.75 -11.83 -44.75
C ASN A 10 7.26 -12.61 -46.00
N GLY A 11 7.21 -13.94 -45.97
CA GLY A 11 7.70 -14.81 -47.05
C GLY A 11 9.17 -15.25 -46.91
N GLU A 12 9.94 -14.69 -45.98
CA GLU A 12 11.32 -15.10 -45.72
C GLU A 12 11.37 -16.15 -44.60
N THR A 13 12.05 -17.27 -44.86
CA THR A 13 12.16 -18.37 -43.87
C THR A 13 13.38 -18.16 -42.99
N THR A 14 13.21 -18.23 -41.67
CA THR A 14 14.26 -18.09 -40.66
C THR A 14 14.21 -19.24 -39.67
N GLU A 15 15.39 -19.75 -39.28
CA GLU A 15 15.53 -20.75 -38.23
C GLU A 15 15.85 -20.09 -36.90
N VAL A 16 15.06 -20.40 -35.86
CA VAL A 16 15.26 -19.89 -34.50
C VAL A 16 15.20 -21.01 -33.48
N GLU A 17 15.69 -20.74 -32.28
CA GLU A 17 15.57 -21.66 -31.15
C GLU A 17 14.12 -21.74 -30.67
N LYS A 18 13.70 -22.92 -30.22
CA LYS A 18 12.35 -23.12 -29.69
C LYS A 18 12.17 -22.26 -28.43
N GLY A 19 11.16 -21.40 -28.43
CA GLY A 19 10.85 -20.47 -27.32
C GLY A 19 11.24 -19.02 -27.60
N THR A 20 12.00 -18.74 -28.66
CA THR A 20 12.26 -17.37 -29.11
C THR A 20 10.95 -16.66 -29.46
N SER A 21 10.79 -15.40 -29.02
CA SER A 21 9.61 -14.60 -29.36
C SER A 21 9.60 -14.21 -30.84
N ILE A 22 8.42 -14.02 -31.44
CA ILE A 22 8.29 -13.56 -32.82
C ILE A 22 8.99 -12.21 -33.03
N LEU A 23 8.97 -11.32 -32.03
CA LEU A 23 9.67 -10.04 -32.10
C LEU A 23 11.19 -10.21 -32.26
N GLU A 24 11.78 -11.16 -31.53
CA GLU A 24 13.22 -11.40 -31.60
C GLU A 24 13.60 -12.14 -32.88
N ALA A 25 12.78 -13.09 -33.31
CA ALA A 25 12.96 -13.75 -34.60
C ALA A 25 12.90 -12.76 -35.77
N ALA A 26 11.96 -11.82 -35.75
CA ALA A 26 11.86 -10.76 -36.75
C ALA A 26 13.13 -9.87 -36.80
N ARG A 27 13.73 -9.56 -35.63
CA ARG A 27 14.99 -8.80 -35.58
C ARG A 27 16.14 -9.55 -36.23
N LEU A 28 16.24 -10.86 -36.01
CA LEU A 28 17.27 -11.69 -36.63
C LEU A 28 17.14 -11.72 -38.16
N SER A 29 15.91 -11.67 -38.68
CA SER A 29 15.61 -11.58 -40.12
C SER A 29 15.69 -10.15 -40.69
N GLY A 30 16.08 -9.15 -39.89
CA GLY A 30 16.12 -7.74 -40.33
C GLY A 30 14.74 -7.07 -40.49
N VAL A 31 13.65 -7.72 -40.08
CA VAL A 31 12.29 -7.17 -40.14
C VAL A 31 12.01 -6.33 -38.89
N ILE A 32 11.69 -5.04 -39.11
CA ILE A 32 11.41 -4.11 -38.01
C ILE A 32 9.93 -4.20 -37.60
N ILE A 33 9.69 -4.63 -36.36
CA ILE A 33 8.37 -4.55 -35.72
C ILE A 33 8.40 -3.41 -34.67
N PRO A 34 7.52 -2.40 -34.76
CA PRO A 34 7.52 -1.28 -33.83
C PRO A 34 7.08 -1.71 -32.42
N THR A 35 7.68 -1.09 -31.41
CA THR A 35 7.39 -1.36 -29.99
C THR A 35 7.43 -0.07 -29.18
N LEU A 36 6.63 0.00 -28.10
CA LEU A 36 6.72 1.08 -27.10
C LEU A 36 7.04 0.55 -25.69
N CYS A 37 6.32 -0.49 -25.24
CA CYS A 37 6.54 -1.06 -23.91
C CYS A 37 7.68 -2.08 -23.85
N TYR A 38 8.19 -2.55 -24.98
CA TYR A 38 9.31 -3.49 -24.98
C TYR A 38 10.61 -2.76 -24.64
N HIS A 39 11.46 -3.38 -23.82
CA HIS A 39 12.82 -2.95 -23.60
C HIS A 39 13.70 -4.20 -23.44
N LYS A 40 14.93 -4.16 -23.95
CA LYS A 40 15.85 -5.31 -23.92
C LYS A 40 16.22 -5.75 -22.50
N ASP A 41 16.30 -4.79 -21.57
CA ASP A 41 16.71 -5.03 -20.18
C ASP A 41 15.53 -5.38 -19.26
N LEU A 42 14.30 -5.54 -19.79
CA LEU A 42 13.10 -5.77 -18.98
C LEU A 42 12.36 -7.03 -19.44
N CYS A 43 11.66 -7.69 -18.52
CA CYS A 43 10.80 -8.81 -18.85
C CYS A 43 9.66 -8.38 -19.80
N VAL A 44 9.16 -9.32 -20.62
CA VAL A 44 8.13 -9.02 -21.62
C VAL A 44 6.80 -8.67 -20.96
N ALA A 45 6.25 -7.49 -21.27
CA ALA A 45 4.93 -7.06 -20.78
C ALA A 45 3.76 -7.36 -21.74
N GLY A 46 3.91 -7.07 -23.04
CA GLY A 46 2.81 -7.26 -24.01
C GLY A 46 1.68 -6.20 -23.96
N ASN A 47 1.82 -5.15 -23.16
CA ASN A 47 0.71 -4.24 -22.82
C ASN A 47 0.38 -3.19 -23.89
N CYS A 48 1.37 -2.60 -24.57
CA CYS A 48 1.11 -1.48 -25.51
C CYS A 48 0.46 -1.91 -26.84
N ARG A 49 0.53 -3.20 -27.19
CA ARG A 49 0.01 -3.79 -28.44
C ARG A 49 0.50 -3.16 -29.77
N VAL A 50 1.43 -2.21 -29.75
CA VAL A 50 2.03 -1.65 -30.99
C VAL A 50 2.75 -2.73 -31.83
N CYS A 51 3.29 -3.76 -31.17
CA CYS A 51 3.95 -4.88 -31.83
C CYS A 51 2.98 -5.96 -32.37
N VAL A 52 1.72 -5.62 -32.64
CA VAL A 52 0.76 -6.56 -33.21
C VAL A 52 1.21 -7.06 -34.58
N ILE A 53 1.01 -8.36 -34.82
CA ILE A 53 1.28 -9.07 -36.07
C ILE A 53 0.11 -9.99 -36.41
N GLU A 54 0.06 -10.42 -37.66
CA GLU A 54 -0.91 -11.39 -38.14
C GLU A 54 -0.22 -12.75 -38.34
N ILE A 55 -0.86 -13.82 -37.88
CA ILE A 55 -0.40 -15.20 -38.08
C ILE A 55 -1.38 -15.83 -39.06
N ALA A 56 -0.87 -16.44 -40.14
CA ALA A 56 -1.71 -17.07 -41.15
C ALA A 56 -2.66 -18.11 -40.51
N GLY A 57 -3.93 -18.09 -40.92
CA GLY A 57 -4.98 -18.94 -40.35
C GLY A 57 -5.58 -18.46 -39.02
N GLN A 58 -4.99 -17.46 -38.34
CA GLN A 58 -5.54 -16.90 -37.11
C GLN A 58 -6.40 -15.66 -37.37
N LYS A 59 -7.60 -15.63 -36.76
CA LYS A 59 -8.50 -14.46 -36.89
C LYS A 59 -8.01 -13.25 -36.08
N ARG A 60 -7.35 -13.46 -34.94
CA ARG A 60 -6.93 -12.40 -34.02
C ARG A 60 -5.48 -11.99 -34.27
N LEU A 61 -5.17 -10.71 -34.08
CA LEU A 61 -3.79 -10.23 -34.10
C LEU A 61 -3.08 -10.59 -32.80
N ALA A 62 -1.89 -11.18 -32.91
CA ALA A 62 -1.05 -11.55 -31.77
C ALA A 62 0.00 -10.45 -31.51
N ALA A 63 0.49 -10.36 -30.28
CA ALA A 63 1.60 -9.44 -29.96
C ALA A 63 2.94 -10.14 -30.16
N ALA A 64 3.77 -9.62 -31.05
CA ALA A 64 5.04 -10.26 -31.40
C ALA A 64 5.98 -10.43 -30.19
N CYS A 65 5.97 -9.48 -29.25
CA CYS A 65 6.89 -9.52 -28.10
C CYS A 65 6.62 -10.68 -27.13
N SER A 66 5.38 -11.14 -26.99
CA SER A 66 4.97 -12.15 -26.00
C SER A 66 4.57 -13.48 -26.62
N THR A 67 4.57 -13.59 -27.94
CA THR A 67 4.16 -14.80 -28.64
C THR A 67 5.41 -15.59 -29.02
N PRO A 68 5.60 -16.82 -28.50
CA PRO A 68 6.71 -17.66 -28.90
C PRO A 68 6.52 -18.17 -30.33
N CYS A 69 7.62 -18.41 -31.02
CA CYS A 69 7.61 -19.02 -32.34
C CYS A 69 7.21 -20.51 -32.24
N GLU A 70 6.38 -20.97 -33.17
CA GLU A 70 6.06 -22.39 -33.38
C GLU A 70 6.49 -22.82 -34.77
N ASP A 71 6.84 -24.10 -34.92
CA ASP A 71 7.33 -24.65 -36.18
C ASP A 71 6.25 -24.57 -37.28
N GLY A 72 6.63 -24.03 -38.43
CA GLY A 72 5.72 -23.81 -39.55
C GLY A 72 4.81 -22.57 -39.41
N MET A 73 5.03 -21.70 -38.42
CA MET A 73 4.32 -20.42 -38.34
C MET A 73 4.65 -19.51 -39.52
N GLU A 74 3.61 -18.95 -40.12
CA GLU A 74 3.71 -17.87 -41.11
C GLU A 74 3.20 -16.56 -40.50
N VAL A 75 4.08 -15.56 -40.42
CA VAL A 75 3.86 -14.27 -39.78
C VAL A 75 3.89 -13.15 -40.81
N LEU A 76 2.85 -12.31 -40.79
CA LEU A 76 2.72 -11.13 -41.64
C LEU A 76 2.74 -9.88 -40.76
N THR A 77 3.69 -8.99 -41.04
CA THR A 77 3.99 -7.84 -40.15
C THR A 77 3.44 -6.51 -40.65
N ASN A 78 2.94 -6.46 -41.90
CA ASN A 78 2.57 -5.22 -42.59
C ASN A 78 1.25 -5.31 -43.40
N THR A 79 0.36 -6.24 -43.05
CA THR A 79 -0.98 -6.32 -43.68
C THR A 79 -1.80 -5.06 -43.38
N LEU A 80 -2.81 -4.75 -44.20
CA LEU A 80 -3.70 -3.62 -43.98
C LEU A 80 -4.33 -3.65 -42.57
N LYS A 81 -4.70 -4.86 -42.11
CA LYS A 81 -5.25 -5.11 -40.78
C LYS A 81 -4.25 -4.76 -39.67
N VAL A 82 -3.00 -5.18 -39.79
CA VAL A 82 -1.93 -4.85 -38.83
C VAL A 82 -1.66 -3.34 -38.81
N ARG A 83 -1.55 -2.71 -39.99
CA ARG A 83 -1.29 -1.27 -40.11
C ARG A 83 -2.39 -0.43 -39.49
N ASN A 84 -3.65 -0.75 -39.78
CA ASN A 84 -4.81 -0.05 -39.21
C ASN A 84 -4.90 -0.23 -37.69
N SER A 85 -4.65 -1.45 -37.20
CA SER A 85 -4.62 -1.73 -35.77
C SER A 85 -3.55 -0.90 -35.04
N ARG A 86 -2.33 -0.85 -35.58
CA ARG A 86 -1.25 -0.04 -35.02
C ARG A 86 -1.58 1.45 -35.06
N LYS A 87 -2.13 1.95 -36.17
CA LYS A 87 -2.58 3.33 -36.30
C LYS A 87 -3.58 3.68 -35.19
N HIS A 88 -4.66 2.91 -35.04
CA HIS A 88 -5.67 3.14 -33.99
C HIS A 88 -5.09 3.09 -32.57
N ILE A 89 -4.17 2.15 -32.30
CA ILE A 89 -3.51 2.08 -30.99
C ILE A 89 -2.73 3.37 -30.70
N ILE A 90 -1.97 3.88 -31.67
CA ILE A 90 -1.19 5.11 -31.50
C ILE A 90 -2.13 6.31 -31.34
N GLU A 91 -3.22 6.38 -32.10
CA GLU A 91 -4.23 7.44 -31.97
C GLU A 91 -4.90 7.43 -30.59
N LEU A 92 -5.25 6.25 -30.06
CA LEU A 92 -5.77 6.11 -28.70
C LEU A 92 -4.76 6.57 -27.65
N LEU A 93 -3.46 6.25 -27.81
CA LEU A 93 -2.43 6.76 -26.91
C LEU A 93 -2.32 8.29 -26.99
N LEU A 94 -2.43 8.86 -28.18
CA LEU A 94 -2.38 10.31 -28.40
C LEU A 94 -3.62 11.03 -27.86
N SER A 95 -4.79 10.39 -27.81
CA SER A 95 -6.01 10.98 -27.25
C SER A 95 -5.93 11.31 -25.75
N GLU A 96 -5.00 10.66 -25.03
CA GLU A 96 -4.77 10.90 -23.60
C GLU A 96 -3.36 11.45 -23.31
N HIS A 97 -2.57 11.76 -24.34
CA HIS A 97 -1.20 12.21 -24.19
C HIS A 97 -1.10 13.66 -24.65
N ASN A 98 -0.63 14.55 -23.77
CA ASN A 98 -0.38 15.94 -24.14
C ASN A 98 0.69 16.01 -25.25
N ALA A 99 0.23 16.19 -26.49
CA ALA A 99 1.03 16.14 -27.71
C ALA A 99 1.66 17.49 -28.10
N GLU A 100 1.81 18.43 -27.16
CA GLU A 100 2.63 19.64 -27.34
C GLU A 100 4.13 19.28 -27.44
N CYS A 101 4.52 18.79 -28.62
CA CYS A 101 5.87 18.28 -28.86
C CYS A 101 6.92 19.39 -28.91
N THR A 102 6.56 20.60 -29.34
CA THR A 102 7.49 21.72 -29.53
C THR A 102 8.09 22.22 -28.22
N SER A 103 7.33 22.15 -27.11
CA SER A 103 7.76 22.50 -25.76
C SER A 103 8.29 21.30 -24.96
N CYS A 104 8.17 20.08 -25.49
CA CYS A 104 8.55 18.85 -24.79
C CYS A 104 10.07 18.61 -24.83
N TYR A 105 10.66 18.27 -23.69
CA TYR A 105 12.09 17.93 -23.59
C TYR A 105 12.52 16.70 -24.41
N ARG A 106 11.57 15.86 -24.84
CA ARG A 106 11.79 14.69 -25.72
C ARG A 106 11.64 15.00 -27.20
N ASN A 107 11.47 16.26 -27.60
CA ASN A 107 11.32 16.62 -28.99
C ASN A 107 12.51 16.12 -29.83
N GLY A 108 12.24 15.42 -30.93
CA GLY A 108 13.27 14.86 -31.82
C GLY A 108 13.85 13.51 -31.38
N ASN A 109 13.55 13.04 -30.16
CA ASN A 109 13.99 11.72 -29.65
C ASN A 109 12.86 10.91 -28.97
N CYS A 110 11.60 11.29 -29.17
CA CYS A 110 10.44 10.61 -28.62
C CYS A 110 10.01 9.43 -29.51
N GLU A 111 9.93 8.22 -28.92
CA GLU A 111 9.50 7.00 -29.61
C GLU A 111 8.04 7.10 -30.11
N LEU A 112 7.15 7.71 -29.32
CA LEU A 112 5.75 7.92 -29.71
C LEU A 112 5.63 8.94 -30.85
N GLN A 113 6.40 10.04 -30.79
CA GLN A 113 6.43 11.07 -31.83
C GLN A 113 6.89 10.47 -33.18
N LYS A 114 7.93 9.62 -33.15
CA LYS A 114 8.40 8.92 -34.35
C LYS A 114 7.31 8.02 -34.94
N LEU A 115 6.66 7.20 -34.12
CA LEU A 115 5.58 6.33 -34.59
C LEU A 115 4.38 7.13 -35.13
N ALA A 116 4.00 8.22 -34.49
CA ALA A 116 2.93 9.09 -34.99
C ALA A 116 3.25 9.63 -36.41
N SER A 117 4.51 10.02 -36.64
CA SER A 117 4.99 10.47 -37.95
C SER A 117 5.06 9.34 -38.98
N ASP A 118 5.53 8.15 -38.59
CA ASP A 118 5.63 6.97 -39.45
C ASP A 118 4.25 6.51 -39.94
N TYR A 119 3.23 6.58 -39.06
CA TYR A 119 1.84 6.22 -39.38
C TYR A 119 1.01 7.40 -39.91
N LYS A 120 1.61 8.58 -40.11
CA LYS A 120 0.98 9.80 -40.64
C LYS A 120 -0.30 10.18 -39.90
N ILE A 121 -0.26 10.12 -38.58
CA ILE A 121 -1.36 10.58 -37.73
C ILE A 121 -1.30 12.11 -37.69
N MET A 122 -2.13 12.76 -38.52
CA MET A 122 -2.18 14.23 -38.65
C MET A 122 -3.39 14.83 -37.94
N THR A 123 -4.46 14.07 -37.78
CA THR A 123 -5.70 14.44 -37.10
C THR A 123 -6.08 13.28 -36.19
N GLN A 124 -6.56 13.58 -34.97
CA GLN A 124 -7.11 12.54 -34.11
C GLN A 124 -8.55 12.27 -34.57
N ASP A 125 -8.81 11.06 -35.07
CA ASP A 125 -10.17 10.60 -35.32
C ASP A 125 -10.93 10.35 -34.00
N PHE A 126 -10.19 10.19 -32.90
CA PHE A 126 -10.72 10.04 -31.54
C PHE A 126 -10.84 11.40 -30.84
N ILE A 127 -11.77 11.48 -29.87
CA ILE A 127 -11.97 12.65 -29.03
C ILE A 127 -10.69 12.89 -28.21
N ASP A 128 -10.21 14.12 -28.19
CA ASP A 128 -9.14 14.55 -27.29
C ASP A 128 -9.66 14.51 -25.84
N LEU A 129 -9.10 13.61 -25.04
CA LEU A 129 -9.49 13.40 -23.65
C LEU A 129 -8.67 14.27 -22.68
N ILE A 130 -7.63 14.96 -23.16
CA ILE A 130 -6.75 15.80 -22.33
C ILE A 130 -7.56 16.84 -21.54
N PRO A 131 -8.53 17.59 -22.13
CA PRO A 131 -9.29 18.60 -21.40
C PRO A 131 -10.18 18.04 -20.28
N PHE A 132 -10.47 16.74 -20.31
CA PHE A 132 -11.34 16.06 -19.35
C PHE A 132 -10.57 15.31 -18.26
N LYS A 133 -9.23 15.36 -18.28
CA LYS A 133 -8.37 14.66 -17.32
C LYS A 133 -7.59 15.63 -16.43
N ASN A 134 -7.57 15.32 -15.14
CA ASN A 134 -6.71 15.98 -14.16
C ASN A 134 -5.36 15.27 -14.11
N TYR A 135 -4.39 15.76 -14.88
CA TYR A 135 -3.02 15.26 -14.80
C TYR A 135 -2.28 15.86 -13.61
N THR A 136 -1.42 15.05 -13.01
CA THR A 136 -0.53 15.44 -11.92
C THR A 136 0.91 15.50 -12.40
N ILE A 137 1.61 16.57 -12.02
CA ILE A 137 3.05 16.71 -12.21
C ILE A 137 3.69 16.68 -10.83
N ASP A 138 4.38 15.58 -10.49
CA ASP A 138 5.18 15.44 -9.28
C ASP A 138 6.61 15.91 -9.58
N ASN A 139 6.97 17.06 -9.03
CA ASN A 139 8.30 17.68 -9.16
C ASN A 139 8.96 17.94 -7.79
N PHE A 140 8.50 17.26 -6.74
CA PHE A 140 9.00 17.45 -5.38
C PHE A 140 10.36 16.78 -5.15
N LEU A 141 10.71 15.77 -5.95
CA LEU A 141 12.01 15.10 -5.90
C LEU A 141 13.08 15.90 -6.66
N PRO A 142 14.27 16.11 -6.07
CA PRO A 142 15.38 16.78 -6.75
C PRO A 142 15.88 16.05 -8.02
N SER A 143 15.65 14.74 -8.12
CA SER A 143 16.27 13.89 -9.15
C SER A 143 15.29 13.36 -10.20
N ILE A 144 13.98 13.35 -9.92
CA ILE A 144 12.97 12.73 -10.79
C ILE A 144 11.74 13.63 -10.85
N ILE A 145 11.33 13.99 -12.06
CA ILE A 145 10.05 14.65 -12.33
C ILE A 145 9.14 13.62 -13.00
N LYS A 146 7.91 13.45 -12.47
CA LYS A 146 6.90 12.57 -13.04
C LYS A 146 5.71 13.40 -13.53
N ASP A 147 5.60 13.53 -14.83
CA ASP A 147 4.50 14.21 -15.52
C ASP A 147 3.53 13.18 -16.11
N ASP A 148 2.33 13.08 -15.53
CA ASP A 148 1.31 12.12 -15.97
C ASP A 148 0.68 12.50 -17.31
N SER A 149 0.75 13.76 -17.74
CA SER A 149 0.24 14.21 -19.03
C SER A 149 0.99 13.61 -20.21
N LYS A 150 2.23 13.14 -19.97
CA LYS A 150 3.09 12.51 -20.99
C LYS A 150 3.10 10.98 -20.89
N CYS A 151 2.41 10.39 -19.91
CA CYS A 151 2.48 8.96 -19.65
C CYS A 151 1.61 8.13 -20.61
N ILE A 152 2.22 7.26 -21.42
CA ILE A 152 1.52 6.30 -22.28
C ILE A 152 1.22 4.95 -21.59
N ARG A 153 1.42 4.87 -20.27
CA ARG A 153 1.14 3.68 -19.45
C ARG A 153 1.85 2.41 -19.94
N CYS A 154 3.04 2.57 -20.53
CA CYS A 154 3.83 1.46 -21.07
C CYS A 154 4.48 0.57 -19.99
N GLN A 155 4.41 0.99 -18.72
CA GLN A 155 4.96 0.28 -17.55
C GLN A 155 6.47 -0.01 -17.63
N ARG A 156 7.22 0.71 -18.47
CA ARG A 156 8.70 0.60 -18.46
C ARG A 156 9.26 1.11 -17.13
N CYS A 157 8.82 2.27 -16.67
CA CYS A 157 9.24 2.84 -15.38
C CYS A 157 8.91 1.92 -14.18
N VAL A 158 7.69 1.37 -14.14
CA VAL A 158 7.26 0.42 -13.10
C VAL A 158 8.17 -0.81 -13.08
N ARG A 159 8.37 -1.47 -14.23
CA ARG A 159 9.22 -2.66 -14.31
C ARG A 159 10.69 -2.36 -14.06
N THR A 160 11.22 -1.22 -14.50
CA THR A 160 12.58 -0.81 -14.13
C THR A 160 12.70 -0.63 -12.62
N CYS A 161 11.72 0.00 -11.98
CA CYS A 161 11.71 0.21 -10.53
C CYS A 161 11.63 -1.11 -9.75
N SER A 162 10.84 -2.08 -10.23
CA SER A 162 10.65 -3.37 -9.57
C SER A 162 11.72 -4.40 -9.91
N GLU A 163 11.99 -4.64 -11.20
CA GLU A 163 12.83 -5.74 -11.70
C GLU A 163 14.32 -5.39 -11.70
N LEU A 164 14.69 -4.15 -12.03
CA LEU A 164 16.09 -3.74 -12.13
C LEU A 164 16.63 -3.09 -10.86
N GLN A 165 15.79 -2.30 -10.19
CA GLN A 165 16.21 -1.55 -9.00
C GLN A 165 15.74 -2.20 -7.70
N SER A 166 14.77 -3.12 -7.75
CA SER A 166 14.16 -3.76 -6.56
C SER A 166 13.57 -2.78 -5.53
N VAL A 167 13.27 -1.54 -5.95
CA VAL A 167 12.75 -0.48 -5.06
C VAL A 167 11.23 -0.57 -4.93
N ASN A 168 10.53 -0.96 -6.01
CA ASN A 168 9.06 -1.07 -6.06
C ASN A 168 8.29 0.21 -5.65
N ALA A 169 8.89 1.39 -5.82
CA ALA A 169 8.24 2.67 -5.52
C ALA A 169 7.10 3.04 -6.49
N LEU A 170 7.13 2.52 -7.73
CA LEU A 170 6.14 2.78 -8.77
C LEU A 170 5.31 1.52 -9.05
N THR A 171 4.00 1.70 -9.20
CA THR A 171 3.06 0.63 -9.59
C THR A 171 1.99 1.14 -10.55
N MET A 172 1.28 0.23 -11.22
CA MET A 172 0.07 0.55 -11.99
C MET A 172 -1.15 0.35 -11.10
N SER A 173 -1.94 1.40 -10.88
CA SER A 173 -3.18 1.34 -10.09
C SER A 173 -4.41 1.61 -10.95
N TYR A 174 -5.57 1.15 -10.46
CA TYR A 174 -6.89 1.24 -11.10
C TYR A 174 -7.00 0.50 -12.45
N LYS A 175 -8.14 0.65 -13.13
CA LYS A 175 -8.47 -0.02 -14.41
C LYS A 175 -9.20 0.96 -15.33
N GLY A 176 -9.24 0.63 -16.63
CA GLY A 176 -9.95 1.42 -17.64
C GLY A 176 -9.39 2.82 -17.79
N GLU A 177 -10.27 3.81 -17.83
CA GLU A 177 -9.93 5.23 -18.00
C GLU A 177 -9.15 5.84 -16.83
N HIS A 178 -9.30 5.26 -15.63
CA HIS A 178 -8.62 5.68 -14.39
C HIS A 178 -7.23 5.04 -14.20
N ALA A 179 -6.86 4.07 -15.05
CA ALA A 179 -5.59 3.36 -14.89
C ALA A 179 -4.40 4.32 -15.03
N ARG A 180 -3.54 4.39 -14.00
CA ARG A 180 -2.38 5.30 -13.95
C ARG A 180 -1.19 4.70 -13.21
N VAL A 181 0.01 5.14 -13.58
CA VAL A 181 1.23 4.83 -12.84
C VAL A 181 1.27 5.73 -11.60
N THR A 182 1.36 5.14 -10.42
CA THR A 182 1.34 5.85 -9.15
C THR A 182 2.26 5.20 -8.13
N THR A 183 2.39 5.81 -6.98
CA THR A 183 3.14 5.37 -5.79
C THR A 183 2.17 4.83 -4.74
N PHE A 184 2.70 4.39 -3.59
CA PHE A 184 1.87 3.97 -2.46
C PHE A 184 0.97 5.13 -1.97
N PHE A 185 -0.35 4.89 -1.97
CA PHE A 185 -1.38 5.89 -1.66
C PHE A 185 -1.34 7.17 -2.50
N GLU A 186 -0.75 7.12 -3.70
CA GLU A 186 -0.62 8.29 -4.59
C GLU A 186 0.15 9.47 -3.99
N LYS A 187 0.96 9.20 -2.95
CA LYS A 187 1.82 10.21 -2.35
C LYS A 187 2.94 10.59 -3.31
N SER A 188 3.70 11.64 -3.02
CA SER A 188 4.89 11.90 -3.83
C SER A 188 5.83 10.68 -3.75
N MET A 189 6.60 10.43 -4.81
CA MET A 189 7.68 9.42 -4.75
C MET A 189 8.67 9.72 -3.61
N ASN A 190 8.70 10.96 -3.10
CA ASN A 190 9.49 11.36 -1.94
C ASN A 190 9.00 10.74 -0.61
N ASP A 191 7.74 10.31 -0.54
CA ASP A 191 7.04 10.02 0.72
C ASP A 191 6.90 8.53 1.03
N VAL A 192 7.35 7.63 0.14
CA VAL A 192 7.23 6.17 0.33
C VAL A 192 8.55 5.60 0.86
N VAL A 193 8.61 5.40 2.18
CA VAL A 193 9.84 4.98 2.87
C VAL A 193 9.61 3.69 3.66
N LEU A 194 10.47 2.70 3.44
CA LEU A 194 10.55 1.46 4.23
C LEU A 194 11.77 1.50 5.16
N PRO A 195 11.71 0.91 6.37
CA PRO A 195 10.55 0.29 7.01
C PRO A 195 9.46 1.31 7.39
N MET A 196 8.20 0.91 7.34
CA MET A 196 7.14 1.69 7.97
C MET A 196 7.15 1.45 9.49
N ALA A 197 7.07 2.51 10.29
CA ALA A 197 6.98 2.46 11.74
C ALA A 197 5.57 2.83 12.21
N THR A 198 5.04 2.15 13.22
CA THR A 198 3.75 2.52 13.82
C THR A 198 3.79 3.92 14.45
N SER A 199 2.68 4.65 14.39
CA SER A 199 2.55 6.02 14.90
C SER A 199 1.65 6.15 16.15
N CYS A 200 1.15 5.03 16.70
CA CYS A 200 0.08 5.04 17.69
C CYS A 200 0.51 5.35 19.15
N SER A 201 1.79 5.19 19.47
CA SER A 201 2.40 5.38 20.80
C SER A 201 2.99 6.80 20.92
N PRO A 202 2.39 7.71 21.70
CA PRO A 202 2.85 9.11 21.74
C PRO A 202 4.24 9.29 22.35
N GLY A 203 4.63 8.40 23.28
CA GLY A 203 5.98 8.39 23.83
C GLY A 203 7.04 8.02 22.78
N TRP A 204 6.67 7.15 21.82
CA TRP A 204 7.51 6.82 20.68
C TRP A 204 7.58 7.99 19.71
N ILE A 205 6.44 8.62 19.38
CA ILE A 205 6.40 9.80 18.52
C ILE A 205 7.30 10.91 19.05
N LYS A 206 7.22 11.21 20.36
CA LYS A 206 8.10 12.24 20.95
C LYS A 206 9.57 11.85 20.88
N PHE A 207 9.89 10.58 21.08
CA PHE A 207 11.26 10.07 20.99
C PHE A 207 11.86 10.22 19.59
N ILE A 208 11.15 9.79 18.54
CA ILE A 208 11.63 9.92 17.15
C ILE A 208 11.76 11.39 16.74
N GLU A 209 10.82 12.26 17.14
CA GLU A 209 10.90 13.71 16.91
C GLU A 209 12.17 14.34 17.50
N HIS A 210 12.68 13.83 18.63
CA HIS A 210 13.84 14.42 19.31
C HIS A 210 15.17 13.82 18.84
N LEU A 211 15.22 12.52 18.59
CA LEU A 211 16.48 11.80 18.38
C LEU A 211 16.71 11.38 16.93
N TYR A 212 15.66 11.26 16.13
CA TYR A 212 15.71 10.79 14.75
C TYR A 212 14.75 11.59 13.83
N PRO A 213 14.81 12.94 13.83
CA PRO A 213 13.85 13.77 13.08
C PRO A 213 13.88 13.51 11.56
N ASP A 214 15.03 13.09 11.02
CA ASP A 214 15.17 12.77 9.58
C ASP A 214 14.38 11.50 9.18
N PHE A 215 13.94 10.71 10.16
CA PHE A 215 13.22 9.44 9.93
C PHE A 215 11.71 9.57 10.12
N LEU A 216 11.17 10.79 10.27
CA LEU A 216 9.72 10.99 10.47
C LEU A 216 8.87 10.45 9.31
N ASN A 217 9.41 10.43 8.09
CA ASN A 217 8.72 9.90 6.90
C ASN A 217 8.51 8.38 6.94
N HIS A 218 9.18 7.66 7.84
CA HIS A 218 8.92 6.24 8.08
C HIS A 218 7.64 6.02 8.91
N LEU A 219 7.11 7.03 9.60
CA LEU A 219 5.92 6.87 10.43
C LEU A 219 4.68 6.65 9.57
N SER A 220 3.85 5.70 9.98
CA SER A 220 2.52 5.52 9.41
C SER A 220 1.73 6.82 9.53
N SER A 221 1.14 7.27 8.42
CA SER A 221 0.27 8.46 8.41
C SER A 221 -1.07 8.25 9.12
N CYS A 222 -1.34 7.04 9.61
CA CYS A 222 -2.50 6.77 10.44
C CYS A 222 -2.44 7.58 11.74
N LYS A 223 -3.55 8.23 12.10
CA LYS A 223 -3.78 8.73 13.46
C LYS A 223 -3.78 7.57 14.46
N SER A 224 -3.50 7.85 15.74
CA SER A 224 -3.68 6.82 16.77
C SER A 224 -5.18 6.49 16.95
N PRO A 225 -5.53 5.31 17.50
CA PRO A 225 -6.94 4.96 17.72
C PRO A 225 -7.73 6.02 18.51
N GLN A 226 -7.10 6.67 19.49
CA GLN A 226 -7.71 7.78 20.24
C GLN A 226 -8.11 8.94 19.30
N GLN A 227 -7.19 9.37 18.44
CA GLN A 227 -7.39 10.53 17.58
C GLN A 227 -8.31 10.21 16.39
N MET A 228 -8.21 9.00 15.83
CA MET A 228 -9.16 8.51 14.83
C MET A 228 -10.59 8.52 15.40
N PHE A 229 -10.77 7.96 16.60
CA PHE A 229 -12.08 7.91 17.24
C PHE A 229 -12.61 9.32 17.54
N GLY A 230 -11.80 10.20 18.11
CA GLY A 230 -12.17 11.59 18.38
C GLY A 230 -12.66 12.34 17.14
N ALA A 231 -11.92 12.22 16.03
CA ALA A 231 -12.33 12.82 14.76
C ALA A 231 -13.66 12.25 14.25
N LEU A 232 -13.86 10.93 14.32
CA LEU A 232 -15.09 10.26 13.89
C LEU A 232 -16.30 10.63 14.77
N VAL A 233 -16.10 10.82 16.08
CA VAL A 233 -17.16 11.23 17.01
C VAL A 233 -17.70 12.62 16.64
N LYS A 234 -16.83 13.55 16.28
CA LYS A 234 -17.21 14.93 15.94
C LYS A 234 -17.66 15.12 14.49
N THR A 235 -17.44 14.11 13.63
CA THR A 235 -17.84 14.15 12.22
C THR A 235 -18.99 13.17 11.95
N TYR A 236 -18.67 11.88 11.87
CA TYR A 236 -19.60 10.82 11.54
C TYR A 236 -20.72 10.66 12.57
N TYR A 237 -20.40 10.58 13.86
CA TYR A 237 -21.40 10.42 14.91
C TYR A 237 -22.27 11.66 15.08
N ALA A 238 -21.66 12.85 15.08
CA ALA A 238 -22.37 14.12 15.09
C ALA A 238 -23.43 14.19 13.97
N LYS A 239 -23.04 13.84 12.73
CA LYS A 239 -23.95 13.77 11.59
C LYS A 239 -25.04 12.72 11.78
N ALA A 240 -24.68 11.51 12.21
CA ALA A 240 -25.63 10.42 12.41
C ALA A 240 -26.68 10.72 13.49
N LYS A 241 -26.29 11.42 14.55
CA LYS A 241 -27.18 11.82 15.66
C LYS A 241 -27.80 13.20 15.50
N LYS A 242 -27.44 13.93 14.43
CA LYS A 242 -27.87 15.32 14.18
C LYS A 242 -27.52 16.26 15.35
N ILE A 243 -26.34 16.09 15.92
CA ILE A 243 -25.81 16.92 17.01
C ILE A 243 -24.80 17.90 16.41
N ASP A 244 -24.86 19.15 16.84
CA ASP A 244 -23.83 20.14 16.52
C ASP A 244 -22.47 19.69 17.10
N PRO A 245 -21.44 19.48 16.27
CA PRO A 245 -20.13 19.03 16.74
C PRO A 245 -19.51 19.90 17.83
N SER A 246 -19.81 21.21 17.86
CA SER A 246 -19.31 22.13 18.88
C SER A 246 -19.82 21.83 20.29
N LYS A 247 -20.93 21.08 20.39
CA LYS A 247 -21.55 20.67 21.65
C LYS A 247 -21.06 19.30 22.13
N ILE A 248 -20.22 18.62 21.36
CA ILE A 248 -19.72 17.29 21.70
C ILE A 248 -18.39 17.42 22.45
N VAL A 249 -18.38 16.89 23.68
CA VAL A 249 -17.17 16.72 24.47
C VAL A 249 -16.72 15.25 24.39
N SER A 250 -15.55 15.04 23.80
CA SER A 250 -14.91 13.74 23.65
C SER A 250 -13.90 13.52 24.79
N VAL A 251 -14.16 12.51 25.62
CA VAL A 251 -13.30 12.13 26.75
C VAL A 251 -12.77 10.72 26.53
N SER A 252 -11.45 10.56 26.55
CA SER A 252 -10.82 9.24 26.47
C SER A 252 -10.27 8.79 27.82
N VAL A 253 -10.38 7.49 28.12
CA VAL A 253 -9.76 6.87 29.30
C VAL A 253 -8.62 5.99 28.83
N MET A 254 -7.42 6.25 29.33
CA MET A 254 -6.18 5.70 28.79
C MET A 254 -5.25 5.17 29.89
N PRO A 255 -4.55 4.05 29.68
CA PRO A 255 -3.48 3.59 30.58
C PRO A 255 -2.19 4.41 30.45
N CYS A 256 -2.24 5.58 29.78
CA CYS A 256 -1.07 6.34 29.34
C CYS A 256 -1.20 7.82 29.68
N THR A 257 -0.14 8.40 30.26
CA THR A 257 -0.04 9.85 30.50
C THR A 257 0.26 10.63 29.23
N ALA A 258 1.07 10.08 28.32
CA ALA A 258 1.47 10.73 27.07
C ALA A 258 0.28 10.93 26.10
N LYS A 259 -0.83 10.21 26.28
CA LYS A 259 -2.08 10.43 25.52
C LYS A 259 -2.71 11.80 25.79
N LYS A 260 -2.50 12.37 26.99
CA LYS A 260 -2.88 13.77 27.28
C LYS A 260 -2.12 14.76 26.40
N PHE A 261 -0.81 14.53 26.23
CA PHE A 261 0.03 15.35 25.33
C PHE A 261 -0.43 15.22 23.88
N GLU A 262 -0.65 14.00 23.39
CA GLU A 262 -1.16 13.79 22.03
C GLU A 262 -2.48 14.54 21.77
N ALA A 263 -3.43 14.46 22.70
CA ALA A 263 -4.70 15.19 22.59
C ALA A 263 -4.54 16.72 22.63
N ALA A 264 -3.44 17.23 23.18
CA ALA A 264 -3.17 18.67 23.27
C ALA A 264 -2.37 19.22 22.08
N ARG A 265 -1.94 18.37 21.13
CA ARG A 265 -1.21 18.80 19.95
C ARG A 265 -2.07 19.75 19.09
N PRO A 266 -1.57 20.94 18.68
CA PRO A 266 -2.35 21.91 17.91
C PRO A 266 -2.97 21.35 16.61
N GLU A 267 -2.28 20.40 15.98
CA GLU A 267 -2.67 19.75 14.73
C GLU A 267 -3.77 18.68 14.88
N MET A 268 -4.13 18.26 16.10
CA MET A 268 -5.16 17.22 16.32
C MET A 268 -6.58 17.81 16.26
N ARG A 269 -6.93 18.31 15.07
CA ARG A 269 -8.18 19.05 14.81
C ARG A 269 -8.83 18.77 13.46
N ASP A 270 -8.69 17.56 12.90
CA ASP A 270 -9.23 17.25 11.55
C ASP A 270 -10.76 17.35 11.51
N SER A 271 -11.43 17.19 12.65
CA SER A 271 -12.88 17.42 12.77
C SER A 271 -13.29 18.90 12.70
N GLY A 272 -12.34 19.84 12.60
CA GLY A 272 -12.55 21.29 12.77
C GLY A 272 -12.55 21.75 14.23
N TYR A 273 -12.68 20.81 15.15
CA TYR A 273 -12.61 20.98 16.60
C TYR A 273 -11.44 20.16 17.13
N ARG A 274 -11.09 20.34 18.41
CA ARG A 274 -10.13 19.44 19.06
C ARG A 274 -10.67 18.01 19.02
N ASP A 275 -9.96 17.07 18.40
CA ASP A 275 -10.51 15.73 18.16
C ASP A 275 -10.85 15.00 19.48
N VAL A 276 -9.98 15.14 20.49
CA VAL A 276 -10.23 14.66 21.86
C VAL A 276 -10.02 15.80 22.86
N ASP A 277 -11.07 16.12 23.62
CA ASP A 277 -11.08 17.28 24.52
C ASP A 277 -10.35 16.99 25.83
N TYR A 278 -10.61 15.83 26.42
CA TYR A 278 -10.03 15.42 27.69
C TYR A 278 -9.52 13.99 27.65
N VAL A 279 -8.44 13.73 28.36
CA VAL A 279 -7.88 12.38 28.54
C VAL A 279 -7.71 12.13 30.03
N LEU A 280 -8.36 11.09 30.52
CA LEU A 280 -8.22 10.59 31.89
C LEU A 280 -7.35 9.34 31.89
N THR A 281 -6.54 9.18 32.92
CA THR A 281 -5.81 7.94 33.18
C THR A 281 -6.72 6.92 33.86
N THR A 282 -6.36 5.64 33.79
CA THR A 282 -7.03 4.56 34.56
C THR A 282 -7.16 4.93 36.05
N ARG A 283 -6.12 5.55 36.63
CA ARG A 283 -6.13 6.01 38.03
C ARG A 283 -7.11 7.17 38.27
N GLU A 284 -7.13 8.17 37.38
CA GLU A 284 -8.04 9.32 37.51
C GLU A 284 -9.51 8.87 37.44
N LEU A 285 -9.84 7.95 36.52
CA LEU A 285 -11.19 7.36 36.47
C LEU A 285 -11.51 6.61 37.78
N ALA A 286 -10.58 5.78 38.27
CA ALA A 286 -10.80 5.04 39.51
C ALA A 286 -11.03 5.96 40.72
N ILE A 287 -10.34 7.12 40.77
CA ILE A 287 -10.57 8.14 41.81
C ILE A 287 -11.96 8.76 41.65
N MET A 288 -12.36 9.12 40.43
CA MET A 288 -13.66 9.71 40.14
C MET A 288 -14.82 8.78 40.54
N ILE A 289 -14.71 7.49 40.22
CA ILE A 289 -15.71 6.46 40.63
C ILE A 289 -15.84 6.41 42.15
N LYS A 290 -14.71 6.39 42.88
CA LYS A 290 -14.70 6.36 44.35
C LYS A 290 -15.27 7.65 44.95
N GLN A 291 -14.92 8.80 44.41
CA GLN A 291 -15.43 10.11 44.86
C GLN A 291 -16.94 10.26 44.62
N ALA A 292 -17.47 9.63 43.57
CA ALA A 292 -18.90 9.59 43.30
C ALA A 292 -19.67 8.63 44.23
N GLY A 293 -19.00 7.86 45.09
CA GLY A 293 -19.63 6.88 45.98
C GLY A 293 -20.17 5.64 45.27
N ILE A 294 -19.67 5.33 44.07
CA ILE A 294 -20.12 4.20 43.26
C ILE A 294 -19.41 2.90 43.72
N ASP A 295 -20.19 1.88 44.08
CA ASP A 295 -19.69 0.54 44.35
C ASP A 295 -19.46 -0.23 43.03
N PHE A 296 -18.30 0.00 42.42
CA PHE A 296 -17.96 -0.52 41.09
C PHE A 296 -18.09 -2.04 40.97
N LEU A 297 -17.78 -2.80 42.04
CA LEU A 297 -17.80 -4.26 42.01
C LEU A 297 -19.22 -4.85 42.00
N LYS A 298 -20.24 -4.05 42.29
CA LYS A 298 -21.65 -4.47 42.29
C LYS A 298 -22.44 -3.95 41.09
N LEU A 299 -21.80 -3.23 40.17
CA LEU A 299 -22.49 -2.74 38.99
C LEU A 299 -22.87 -3.92 38.09
N PRO A 300 -24.09 -3.90 37.50
CA PRO A 300 -24.45 -4.88 36.49
C PRO A 300 -23.66 -4.64 35.20
N ASP A 301 -23.37 -5.72 34.48
CA ASP A 301 -22.78 -5.63 33.14
C ASP A 301 -23.74 -4.91 32.18
N MET A 302 -23.17 -4.07 31.31
CA MET A 302 -23.91 -3.34 30.28
C MET A 302 -23.17 -3.40 28.95
N HIS A 303 -23.92 -3.25 27.86
CA HIS A 303 -23.35 -3.15 26.52
C HIS A 303 -22.99 -1.71 26.16
N PHE A 304 -21.95 -1.55 25.35
CA PHE A 304 -21.59 -0.27 24.75
C PHE A 304 -22.64 0.18 23.70
N ASP A 305 -22.64 1.48 23.40
CA ASP A 305 -23.49 2.06 22.38
C ASP A 305 -23.20 1.50 20.98
N ARG A 306 -24.25 1.05 20.28
CA ARG A 306 -24.13 0.31 19.02
C ARG A 306 -23.43 1.05 17.87
N LEU A 307 -23.48 2.38 17.82
CA LEU A 307 -23.00 3.15 16.65
C LEU A 307 -21.46 3.24 16.56
N MET A 308 -20.77 3.27 17.71
CA MET A 308 -19.31 3.42 17.78
C MET A 308 -18.67 2.62 18.94
N GLY A 309 -19.45 1.83 19.69
CA GLY A 309 -18.99 1.06 20.84
C GLY A 309 -18.67 -0.41 20.53
N GLU A 310 -18.99 -0.91 19.34
CA GLU A 310 -18.59 -2.25 18.91
C GLU A 310 -17.06 -2.31 18.68
N SER A 311 -16.41 -3.34 19.21
CA SER A 311 -14.98 -3.61 19.04
C SER A 311 -14.76 -5.02 18.46
N THR A 312 -13.55 -5.29 17.99
CA THR A 312 -13.12 -6.63 17.56
C THR A 312 -11.98 -7.11 18.44
N GLY A 313 -11.74 -8.42 18.48
CA GLY A 313 -10.61 -8.99 19.19
C GLY A 313 -9.25 -8.37 18.79
N ALA A 314 -9.08 -7.99 17.52
CA ALA A 314 -7.92 -7.23 17.03
C ALA A 314 -7.78 -5.83 17.66
N GLY A 315 -8.90 -5.17 18.00
CA GLY A 315 -8.90 -3.90 18.72
C GLY A 315 -8.58 -4.06 20.22
N VAL A 316 -8.98 -5.18 20.82
CA VAL A 316 -8.74 -5.48 22.23
C VAL A 316 -7.25 -5.77 22.50
N ILE A 317 -6.58 -6.54 21.63
CA ILE A 317 -5.15 -6.87 21.80
C ILE A 317 -4.19 -5.68 21.63
N PHE A 318 -4.67 -4.54 21.12
CA PHE A 318 -3.86 -3.34 20.89
C PHE A 318 -3.11 -2.86 22.15
N GLY A 319 -3.65 -3.15 23.34
CA GLY A 319 -3.04 -2.80 24.62
C GLY A 319 -1.76 -3.58 24.95
N ALA A 320 -1.61 -4.79 24.39
CA ALA A 320 -0.45 -5.64 24.59
C ALA A 320 0.63 -5.38 23.51
N THR A 321 1.91 -5.51 23.86
CA THR A 321 2.99 -5.39 22.87
C THR A 321 2.85 -6.45 21.77
N GLY A 322 2.87 -6.00 20.52
CA GLY A 322 2.71 -6.85 19.33
C GLY A 322 1.26 -6.97 18.87
N GLY A 323 0.29 -6.44 19.63
CA GLY A 323 -1.12 -6.47 19.25
C GLY A 323 -1.43 -5.60 18.03
N VAL A 324 -0.73 -4.47 17.86
CA VAL A 324 -0.90 -3.59 16.68
C VAL A 324 -0.36 -4.27 15.43
N MET A 325 0.84 -4.84 15.55
CA MET A 325 1.49 -5.64 14.52
C MET A 325 0.60 -6.81 14.09
N GLU A 326 0.08 -7.56 15.07
CA GLU A 326 -0.80 -8.69 14.81
C GLU A 326 -2.09 -8.28 14.09
N ALA A 327 -2.76 -7.22 14.54
CA ALA A 327 -3.96 -6.70 13.89
C ALA A 327 -3.71 -6.21 12.45
N ALA A 328 -2.59 -5.51 12.23
CA ALA A 328 -2.19 -5.01 10.93
C ALA A 328 -1.88 -6.15 9.96
N LEU A 329 -1.09 -7.14 10.39
CA LEU A 329 -0.71 -8.29 9.58
C LEU A 329 -1.92 -9.17 9.23
N ARG A 330 -2.85 -9.40 10.16
CA ARG A 330 -4.12 -10.12 9.89
C ARG A 330 -4.87 -9.50 8.71
N THR A 331 -4.96 -8.17 8.66
CA THR A 331 -5.69 -7.47 7.60
C THR A 331 -4.88 -7.38 6.30
N ALA A 332 -3.60 -7.01 6.38
CA ALA A 332 -2.75 -6.86 5.20
C ALA A 332 -2.59 -8.19 4.45
N TYR A 333 -2.35 -9.29 5.17
CA TYR A 333 -2.19 -10.60 4.54
C TYR A 333 -3.47 -11.07 3.84
N GLU A 334 -4.63 -10.87 4.45
CA GLU A 334 -5.92 -11.26 3.86
C GLU A 334 -6.30 -10.39 2.65
N LEU A 335 -5.96 -9.10 2.66
CA LEU A 335 -6.13 -8.25 1.48
C LEU A 335 -5.23 -8.67 0.32
N VAL A 336 -4.01 -9.13 0.61
CA VAL A 336 -3.03 -9.54 -0.40
C VAL A 336 -3.32 -10.93 -0.94
N THR A 337 -3.66 -11.87 -0.08
CA THR A 337 -3.79 -13.30 -0.44
C THR A 337 -5.23 -13.76 -0.63
N GLY A 338 -6.22 -13.02 -0.11
CA GLY A 338 -7.59 -13.50 0.00
C GLY A 338 -7.77 -14.61 1.03
N ARG A 339 -6.74 -14.90 1.83
CA ARG A 339 -6.69 -16.01 2.79
C ARG A 339 -6.31 -15.48 4.18
N GLU A 340 -6.68 -16.22 5.22
CA GLU A 340 -6.23 -15.87 6.57
C GLU A 340 -4.72 -16.08 6.72
N VAL A 341 -4.11 -15.39 7.69
CA VAL A 341 -2.69 -15.57 8.01
C VAL A 341 -2.41 -17.04 8.35
N PRO A 342 -1.27 -17.62 7.90
CA PRO A 342 -0.94 -19.03 8.06
C PRO A 342 -0.42 -19.34 9.48
N PHE A 343 -1.16 -18.88 10.49
CA PHE A 343 -0.88 -19.14 11.90
C PHE A 343 -2.13 -19.68 12.58
N GLU A 344 -1.96 -20.59 13.53
CA GLU A 344 -3.08 -21.16 14.29
C GLU A 344 -3.85 -20.07 15.04
N ASN A 345 -5.18 -20.07 14.90
CA ASN A 345 -6.11 -19.16 15.57
C ASN A 345 -5.82 -17.67 15.35
N LEU A 346 -5.23 -17.29 14.20
CA LEU A 346 -4.81 -15.92 13.85
C LEU A 346 -3.69 -15.36 14.74
N ASN A 347 -3.01 -16.21 15.51
CA ASN A 347 -1.99 -15.81 16.47
C ASN A 347 -0.62 -15.72 15.81
N ILE A 348 -0.05 -14.52 15.71
CA ILE A 348 1.34 -14.38 15.27
C ILE A 348 2.24 -14.57 16.49
N ALA A 349 2.42 -15.82 16.91
CA ALA A 349 3.15 -16.16 18.13
C ALA A 349 4.54 -15.50 18.25
N PRO A 350 5.35 -15.34 17.17
CA PRO A 350 6.66 -14.68 17.26
C PRO A 350 6.62 -13.19 17.67
N VAL A 351 5.49 -12.49 17.51
CA VAL A 351 5.38 -11.08 17.93
C VAL A 351 4.81 -10.91 19.35
N ARG A 352 4.39 -12.00 20.01
CA ARG A 352 3.91 -11.99 21.40
C ARG A 352 5.06 -12.22 22.39
N GLY A 353 4.88 -11.81 23.66
CA GLY A 353 5.89 -11.98 24.72
C GLY A 353 6.55 -10.69 25.22
N MET A 354 7.50 -10.82 26.16
CA MET A 354 8.13 -9.72 26.90
C MET A 354 9.60 -9.45 26.52
N GLU A 355 10.10 -10.06 25.44
CA GLU A 355 11.44 -9.80 24.91
C GLU A 355 11.54 -8.41 24.27
N GLY A 356 12.62 -7.69 24.56
CA GLY A 356 12.76 -6.26 24.26
C GLY A 356 12.60 -5.87 22.79
N VAL A 357 13.09 -6.72 21.88
CA VAL A 357 12.85 -6.66 20.43
C VAL A 357 12.43 -8.06 20.00
N LYS A 358 11.29 -8.15 19.31
CA LYS A 358 10.76 -9.40 18.75
C LYS A 358 10.74 -9.30 17.24
N GLU A 359 11.17 -10.35 16.55
CA GLU A 359 11.20 -10.40 15.10
C GLU A 359 10.22 -11.46 14.59
N ALA A 360 9.58 -11.16 13.45
CA ALA A 360 8.74 -12.11 12.74
C ALA A 360 8.99 -12.00 11.24
N SER A 361 8.80 -13.11 10.54
CA SER A 361 8.99 -13.18 9.10
C SER A 361 7.85 -13.99 8.50
N ILE A 362 7.16 -13.42 7.52
CA ILE A 362 6.01 -14.05 6.87
C ILE A 362 6.27 -14.10 5.38
N VAL A 363 6.27 -15.29 4.80
CA VAL A 363 6.36 -15.46 3.34
C VAL A 363 4.97 -15.28 2.75
N ILE A 364 4.87 -14.44 1.72
CA ILE A 364 3.64 -14.27 0.95
C ILE A 364 3.60 -15.37 -0.10
N GLU A 365 2.63 -16.26 0.03
CA GLU A 365 2.41 -17.37 -0.91
C GLU A 365 1.04 -17.22 -1.56
N ASN A 366 0.94 -17.55 -2.85
CA ASN A 366 -0.29 -17.51 -3.63
C ASN A 366 -1.12 -16.22 -3.40
N PRO A 367 -0.56 -15.02 -3.65
CA PRO A 367 -1.32 -13.80 -3.52
C PRO A 367 -2.40 -13.70 -4.62
N LEU A 368 -3.38 -12.82 -4.43
CA LEU A 368 -4.37 -12.53 -5.47
C LEU A 368 -3.69 -11.99 -6.72
N LYS A 369 -4.37 -12.09 -7.86
CA LYS A 369 -3.79 -11.76 -9.18
C LYS A 369 -3.24 -10.32 -9.25
N GLU A 370 -3.91 -9.36 -8.59
CA GLU A 370 -3.44 -7.98 -8.48
C GLU A 370 -2.14 -7.82 -7.64
N TRP A 371 -1.81 -8.81 -6.81
CA TRP A 371 -0.65 -8.83 -5.92
C TRP A 371 0.36 -9.93 -6.28
N SER A 372 0.30 -10.50 -7.50
CA SER A 372 1.15 -11.62 -7.94
C SER A 372 2.65 -11.35 -7.84
N PHE A 373 3.07 -10.08 -7.87
CA PHE A 373 4.46 -9.67 -7.70
C PHE A 373 5.01 -9.88 -6.29
N LEU A 374 4.15 -10.15 -5.31
CA LEU A 374 4.53 -10.45 -3.93
C LEU A 374 4.76 -11.96 -3.69
N GLU A 375 4.57 -12.81 -4.69
CA GLU A 375 4.83 -14.26 -4.56
C GLU A 375 6.27 -14.52 -4.10
N GLY A 376 6.43 -15.27 -3.02
CA GLY A 376 7.73 -15.60 -2.43
C GLY A 376 8.41 -14.46 -1.67
N VAL A 377 7.81 -13.26 -1.60
CA VAL A 377 8.38 -12.13 -0.85
C VAL A 377 8.27 -12.40 0.65
N GLN A 378 9.40 -12.19 1.34
CA GLN A 378 9.48 -12.37 2.78
C GLN A 378 9.24 -11.05 3.52
N LEU A 379 8.05 -10.89 4.09
CA LEU A 379 7.69 -9.75 4.93
C LEU A 379 8.30 -9.88 6.32
N LYS A 380 9.44 -9.21 6.51
CA LYS A 380 10.14 -9.08 7.80
C LYS A 380 9.55 -7.95 8.65
N CYS A 381 9.18 -8.27 9.88
CA CYS A 381 8.59 -7.34 10.84
C CYS A 381 9.33 -7.36 12.18
N ALA A 382 9.31 -6.24 12.90
CA ALA A 382 9.84 -6.15 14.25
C ALA A 382 8.87 -5.48 15.22
N VAL A 383 8.94 -5.87 16.49
CA VAL A 383 8.20 -5.23 17.59
C VAL A 383 9.19 -4.89 18.68
N ALA A 384 9.42 -3.60 18.91
CA ALA A 384 10.31 -3.10 19.95
C ALA A 384 9.50 -2.39 21.04
N HIS A 385 9.70 -2.81 22.29
CA HIS A 385 9.04 -2.20 23.44
C HIS A 385 10.02 -1.65 24.46
N GLY A 386 9.77 -0.44 24.92
CA GLY A 386 10.76 0.35 25.65
C GLY A 386 11.62 1.18 24.71
N LEU A 387 11.84 2.45 25.05
CA LEU A 387 12.61 3.38 24.21
C LEU A 387 14.10 2.99 24.06
N ALA A 388 14.66 2.25 25.03
CA ALA A 388 16.02 1.71 24.91
C ALA A 388 16.13 0.72 23.72
N ASN A 389 15.15 -0.17 23.57
CA ASN A 389 15.09 -1.10 22.45
C ASN A 389 14.73 -0.39 21.14
N ALA A 390 13.88 0.64 21.21
CA ALA A 390 13.59 1.47 20.05
C ALA A 390 14.85 2.16 19.51
N LYS A 391 15.73 2.64 20.39
CA LYS A 391 17.03 3.22 20.03
C LYS A 391 17.89 2.24 19.24
N LEU A 392 18.01 0.98 19.69
CA LEU A 392 18.81 -0.03 19.01
C LEU A 392 18.34 -0.24 17.56
N VAL A 393 17.03 -0.44 17.37
CA VAL A 393 16.45 -0.64 16.04
C VAL A 393 16.58 0.60 15.15
N MET A 394 16.47 1.80 15.72
CA MET A 394 16.64 3.05 14.98
C MET A 394 18.10 3.33 14.62
N ASP A 395 19.05 2.94 15.47
CA ASP A 395 20.48 3.05 15.17
C ASP A 395 20.86 2.09 14.02
N GLU A 396 20.30 0.87 13.97
CA GLU A 396 20.42 -0.05 12.82
C GLU A 396 19.81 0.53 11.54
N LEU A 397 18.65 1.21 11.66
CA LEU A 397 18.03 1.89 10.52
C LEU A 397 18.90 3.03 10.01
N LYS A 398 19.49 3.82 10.92
CA LYS A 398 20.35 4.95 10.58
C LYS A 398 21.64 4.52 9.88
N THR A 399 22.19 3.34 10.21
CA THR A 399 23.37 2.79 9.54
C THR A 399 23.06 2.03 8.25
N GLY A 400 21.79 1.97 7.84
CA GLY A 400 21.36 1.24 6.63
C GLY A 400 21.37 -0.27 6.78
N GLN A 401 21.44 -0.79 8.01
CA GLN A 401 21.48 -2.23 8.31
C GLN A 401 20.10 -2.84 8.59
N SER A 402 19.06 -2.01 8.66
CA SER A 402 17.70 -2.48 8.95
C SER A 402 17.19 -3.42 7.87
N LYS A 403 16.80 -4.62 8.29
CA LYS A 403 16.24 -5.69 7.46
C LYS A 403 14.71 -5.73 7.47
N TYR A 404 14.06 -4.79 8.16
CA TYR A 404 12.61 -4.82 8.40
C TYR A 404 11.84 -4.03 7.34
N HIS A 405 10.58 -4.41 7.13
CA HIS A 405 9.63 -3.67 6.29
C HIS A 405 8.57 -2.96 7.13
N PHE A 406 8.23 -3.50 8.30
CA PHE A 406 7.23 -2.92 9.20
C PHE A 406 7.64 -3.11 10.66
N ILE A 407 7.61 -2.02 11.45
CA ILE A 407 8.09 -2.01 12.84
C ILE A 407 7.02 -1.42 13.76
N GLU A 408 6.67 -2.15 14.82
CA GLU A 408 5.88 -1.62 15.93
C GLU A 408 6.80 -1.11 17.03
N PHE A 409 6.61 0.16 17.42
CA PHE A 409 7.32 0.77 18.55
C PHE A 409 6.35 1.14 19.67
N MET A 410 6.60 0.57 20.85
CA MET A 410 5.89 0.91 22.09
C MET A 410 6.85 1.55 23.09
N ALA A 411 6.51 2.71 23.62
CA ALA A 411 7.41 3.43 24.52
C ALA A 411 7.58 2.74 25.89
N CYS A 412 6.53 2.08 26.37
CA CYS A 412 6.51 1.41 27.66
C CYS A 412 6.88 -0.08 27.51
N PRO A 413 7.65 -0.65 28.47
CA PRO A 413 7.87 -2.08 28.53
C PRO A 413 6.54 -2.85 28.62
N SER A 414 6.39 -3.91 27.83
CA SER A 414 5.13 -4.69 27.72
C SER A 414 3.92 -3.89 27.18
N GLY A 415 4.16 -2.73 26.56
CA GLY A 415 3.14 -1.98 25.83
C GLY A 415 2.28 -1.11 26.75
N CYS A 416 1.05 -0.82 26.34
CA CYS A 416 0.15 0.05 27.09
C CYS A 416 -0.27 -0.55 28.44
N LEU A 417 -0.19 -1.88 28.61
CA LEU A 417 -0.47 -2.57 29.86
C LEU A 417 0.45 -2.15 31.02
N GLY A 418 1.67 -1.74 30.71
CA GLY A 418 2.65 -1.18 31.64
C GLY A 418 2.67 0.35 31.67
N GLY A 419 1.70 1.02 31.03
CA GLY A 419 1.71 2.45 30.83
C GLY A 419 1.66 3.27 32.11
N GLY A 420 2.22 4.49 32.05
CA GLY A 420 2.33 5.39 33.21
C GLY A 420 1.01 5.87 33.81
N GLY A 421 -0.14 5.59 33.19
CA GLY A 421 -1.48 5.87 33.71
C GLY A 421 -2.12 4.72 34.50
N GLN A 422 -1.45 3.57 34.60
CA GLN A 422 -1.99 2.35 35.23
C GLN A 422 -1.94 2.37 36.76
N PRO A 423 -2.76 1.54 37.45
CA PRO A 423 -2.66 1.35 38.89
C PRO A 423 -1.27 0.90 39.35
N ILE A 424 -0.85 1.39 40.52
CA ILE A 424 0.47 1.14 41.14
C ILE A 424 0.26 0.09 42.26
N PRO A 425 1.15 -0.90 42.42
CA PRO A 425 2.38 -1.12 41.65
C PRO A 425 2.13 -1.70 40.25
N THR A 426 3.10 -1.51 39.35
CA THR A 426 3.12 -2.15 38.02
C THR A 426 4.46 -2.87 37.82
N ASN A 427 4.46 -4.17 38.11
CA ASN A 427 5.62 -5.07 37.98
C ASN A 427 5.41 -6.08 36.82
N PRO A 428 6.41 -6.90 36.45
CA PRO A 428 6.28 -7.88 35.36
C PRO A 428 5.12 -8.88 35.55
N GLU A 429 4.91 -9.40 36.75
CA GLU A 429 3.82 -10.35 37.05
C GLU A 429 2.43 -9.73 36.81
N ILE A 430 2.23 -8.48 37.24
CA ILE A 430 0.99 -7.74 37.01
C ILE A 430 0.77 -7.48 35.51
N ARG A 431 1.84 -7.16 34.77
CA ARG A 431 1.75 -6.97 33.31
C ARG A 431 1.35 -8.25 32.61
N GLU A 432 1.88 -9.40 33.04
CA GLU A 432 1.51 -10.71 32.51
C GLU A 432 0.03 -11.03 32.79
N LYS A 433 -0.45 -10.79 34.02
CA LYS A 433 -1.88 -10.96 34.36
C LYS A 433 -2.78 -10.07 33.51
N ARG A 434 -2.40 -8.80 33.31
CA ARG A 434 -3.13 -7.87 32.43
C ARG A 434 -3.14 -8.35 30.97
N ALA A 435 -2.03 -8.90 30.49
CA ALA A 435 -1.94 -9.44 29.13
C ALA A 435 -2.83 -10.67 28.96
N LYS A 436 -2.82 -11.59 29.93
CA LYS A 436 -3.70 -12.77 29.93
C LYS A 436 -5.18 -12.39 29.85
N ALA A 437 -5.61 -11.37 30.60
CA ALA A 437 -6.98 -10.88 30.54
C ALA A 437 -7.36 -10.34 29.14
N ILE A 438 -6.51 -9.51 28.54
CA ILE A 438 -6.74 -8.97 27.19
C ILE A 438 -6.81 -10.07 26.12
N TYR A 439 -5.91 -11.06 26.18
CA TYR A 439 -5.95 -12.17 25.22
C TYR A 439 -7.15 -13.07 25.43
N ALA A 440 -7.57 -13.32 26.68
CA ALA A 440 -8.79 -14.07 26.97
C ALA A 440 -10.03 -13.40 26.38
N GLU A 441 -10.10 -12.07 26.42
CA GLU A 441 -11.18 -11.29 25.81
C GLU A 441 -11.18 -11.40 24.28
N ASP A 442 -10.02 -11.32 23.60
CA ASP A 442 -9.91 -11.58 22.15
C ASP A 442 -10.42 -12.98 21.77
N TYR A 443 -10.08 -14.02 22.54
CA TYR A 443 -10.59 -15.38 22.30
C TYR A 443 -12.11 -15.50 22.50
N GLY A 444 -12.69 -14.71 23.41
CA GLY A 444 -14.12 -14.70 23.68
C GLY A 444 -14.95 -13.93 22.63
N MET A 445 -14.32 -13.16 21.74
CA MET A 445 -15.04 -12.33 20.77
C MET A 445 -15.40 -13.08 19.48
N PRO A 446 -16.64 -12.90 18.96
CA PRO A 446 -17.07 -13.53 17.71
C PRO A 446 -16.39 -12.94 16.47
N ILE A 447 -15.91 -11.68 16.54
CA ILE A 447 -15.22 -10.99 15.46
C ILE A 447 -13.82 -10.60 15.96
N ARG A 448 -12.78 -11.14 15.31
CA ARG A 448 -11.37 -10.96 15.72
C ARG A 448 -10.52 -10.18 14.71
N LYS A 449 -11.14 -9.65 13.64
CA LYS A 449 -10.46 -8.86 12.60
C LYS A 449 -11.14 -7.51 12.42
N SER A 450 -10.36 -6.43 12.43
CA SER A 450 -10.87 -5.05 12.39
C SER A 450 -11.78 -4.75 11.19
N HIS A 451 -11.49 -5.35 10.02
CA HIS A 451 -12.24 -5.11 8.77
C HIS A 451 -13.54 -5.93 8.65
N GLN A 452 -13.82 -6.83 9.59
CA GLN A 452 -15.03 -7.66 9.59
C GLN A 452 -16.20 -7.00 10.34
N LEU A 453 -15.94 -5.91 11.08
CA LEU A 453 -16.93 -5.17 11.84
C LEU A 453 -17.97 -4.56 10.87
N LEU A 454 -19.26 -4.74 11.16
CA LEU A 454 -20.36 -4.40 10.22
C LEU A 454 -20.36 -2.91 9.82
N HIS A 455 -19.96 -2.02 10.73
CA HIS A 455 -19.85 -0.59 10.47
C HIS A 455 -18.60 -0.21 9.64
N THR A 456 -17.52 -1.00 9.64
CA THR A 456 -16.35 -0.80 8.76
C THR A 456 -16.56 -1.39 7.36
N LYS A 457 -17.61 -2.20 7.13
CA LYS A 457 -17.99 -2.64 5.77
C LYS A 457 -18.62 -1.53 4.92
N TYR A 458 -19.20 -0.50 5.54
CA TYR A 458 -19.81 0.62 4.82
C TYR A 458 -18.79 1.51 4.10
N THR A 459 -17.52 1.50 4.51
CA THR A 459 -16.43 2.19 3.80
C THR A 459 -15.90 1.43 2.58
N LYS A 460 -16.26 0.15 2.38
CA LYS A 460 -15.94 -0.61 1.15
C LYS A 460 -16.83 -0.24 -0.04
N ARG A 461 -17.91 0.53 0.15
CA ARG A 461 -18.85 0.93 -0.92
C ARG A 461 -18.73 2.39 -1.37
N THR A 462 -17.91 3.18 -0.69
CA THR A 462 -17.50 4.49 -1.20
C THR A 462 -16.18 4.32 -1.91
N SER A 463 -16.25 4.39 -3.24
CA SER A 463 -15.15 4.65 -4.15
C SER A 463 -14.17 5.63 -3.50
N PHE A 464 -12.95 5.16 -3.24
CA PHE A 464 -11.77 6.01 -3.12
C PHE A 464 -10.93 5.76 -4.36
#